data_AF-W9VD54-F1
#
_entry.id   AF-W9VD54-F1
#
_cell.length_a   1.000
_cell.length_b   1.000
_cell.length_c   1.000
_cell.angle_alpha   90.00
_cell.angle_beta   90.00
_cell.angle_gamma   90.00
#
_symmetry.space_group_name_H-M   'P 1'
#
loop_
_entity.id
_entity.type
_entity.pdbx_description
1 polymer ?
#
loop_
_entity_poly.entity_id
_entity_poly.type
_entity_poly.pdbx_seq_one_letter_code
_entity_poly.pdbx_strand_id
1 'polypeptide(L)' 'MIVSTRRAKVKRLEVGTGTFGYQLAFYQREGFRVDAIEKDFFLSNYDGPIYEDGIQLKDMLRLALDLEVELG' A
#
# COMPACT_ATOMS: atom_id res chain seq x y z
N MET A 1 5.35 5.99 -2.52
CA MET A 1 4.16 6.11 -3.39
C MET A 1 3.09 6.91 -2.65
N ILE A 2 2.36 7.75 -3.39
CA ILE A 2 1.66 8.96 -2.92
C ILE A 2 0.59 8.65 -1.86
N VAL A 3 0.73 9.24 -0.66
CA VAL A 3 -0.38 9.42 0.30
C VAL A 3 -1.02 10.77 -0.01
N SER A 4 -2.23 10.77 -0.57
CA SER A 4 -3.07 11.97 -0.66
C SER A 4 -4.28 11.72 0.25
N THR A 5 -4.68 12.56 1.21
CA THR A 5 -4.94 14.00 1.09
C THR A 5 -5.16 14.58 2.49
N ARG A 6 -4.59 15.76 2.78
CA ARG A 6 -5.07 16.64 3.86
C ARG A 6 -5.91 17.74 3.20
N ARG A 7 -7.23 17.51 2.98
CA ARG A 7 -8.31 18.52 2.78
C ARG A 7 -9.54 18.07 1.98
N ALA A 8 -9.55 16.91 1.33
CA ALA A 8 -10.74 16.42 0.63
C ALA A 8 -11.61 15.54 1.56
N LYS A 9 -12.94 15.57 1.39
CA LYS A 9 -13.89 14.61 2.02
C LYS A 9 -13.68 13.23 1.41
N VAL A 10 -12.54 12.61 1.71
CA VAL A 10 -12.17 11.30 1.19
C VAL A 10 -12.74 10.22 2.09
N LYS A 11 -13.38 9.22 1.49
CA LYS A 11 -13.97 8.07 2.19
C LYS A 11 -13.00 6.91 2.37
N ARG A 12 -11.88 6.91 1.64
CA ARG A 12 -10.93 5.80 1.58
C ARG A 12 -9.53 6.27 1.21
N LEU A 13 -8.55 5.83 1.97
CA LEU A 13 -7.14 6.00 1.69
C LEU A 13 -6.58 4.69 1.16
N GLU A 14 -5.77 4.75 0.10
CA GLU A 14 -5.08 3.59 -0.46
C GLU A 14 -3.57 3.82 -0.46
N VAL A 15 -2.82 2.76 -0.19
CA VAL A 15 -1.37 2.74 -0.30
C VAL A 15 -0.95 1.45 -0.96
N GLY A 16 -0.03 1.54 -1.92
CA GLY A 16 0.68 0.38 -2.42
C GLY A 16 2.05 0.25 -1.74
N THR A 17 2.46 -0.96 -1.42
CA THR A 17 3.74 -1.25 -0.78
C THR A 17 4.33 -2.55 -1.35
N GLY A 18 5.62 -2.78 -1.08
CA GLY A 18 6.24 -4.08 -1.28
C GLY A 18 5.51 -5.18 -0.50
N THR A 19 5.78 -6.42 -0.84
CA THR A 19 4.95 -7.55 -0.40
C THR A 19 5.26 -8.04 1.02
N PHE A 20 6.27 -7.49 1.72
CA PHE A 20 6.75 -8.00 3.01
C PHE A 20 7.31 -6.91 3.93
N GLY A 21 7.62 -7.29 5.18
CA GLY A 21 8.47 -6.51 6.07
C GLY A 21 7.75 -5.46 6.94
N TYR A 22 8.55 -4.49 7.41
CA TYR A 22 8.13 -3.46 8.38
C TYR A 22 6.96 -2.61 7.87
N GLN A 23 6.91 -2.31 6.57
CA GLN A 23 5.90 -1.45 5.97
C GLN A 23 4.49 -2.04 6.15
N LEU A 24 4.33 -3.34 5.89
CA LEU A 24 3.04 -4.03 6.04
C LEU A 24 2.56 -3.98 7.50
N ALA A 25 3.45 -4.30 8.46
CA ALA A 25 3.13 -4.27 9.88
C ALA A 25 2.79 -2.84 10.37
N PHE A 26 3.51 -1.83 9.88
CA PHE A 26 3.23 -0.43 10.18
C PHE A 26 1.83 -0.03 9.71
N TYR A 27 1.49 -0.26 8.44
CA TYR A 27 0.18 0.12 7.90
C TYR A 27 -0.98 -0.64 8.56
N GLN A 28 -0.79 -1.92 8.89
CA GLN A 28 -1.80 -2.69 9.62
C GLN A 28 -2.07 -2.15 11.03
N ARG A 29 -1.03 -1.66 11.73
CA ARG A 29 -1.21 -1.00 13.04
C ARG A 29 -1.99 0.32 12.93
N GLU A 30 -1.82 1.03 11.82
CA GLU A 30 -2.58 2.25 11.49
C GLU A 30 -3.99 1.95 10.91
N GLY A 31 -4.42 0.68 10.92
CA GLY A 31 -5.78 0.26 10.54
C GLY A 31 -5.98 -0.06 9.05
N PHE A 32 -4.93 0.07 8.22
CA PHE A 32 -5.03 -0.35 6.82
C PHE A 32 -5.16 -1.87 6.70
N ARG A 33 -5.96 -2.33 5.75
CA ARG A 33 -6.17 -3.75 5.45
C ARG A 33 -5.76 -4.08 4.03
N VAL A 34 -5.32 -5.31 3.80
CA VAL A 34 -5.05 -5.81 2.45
C VAL A 34 -6.34 -5.80 1.65
N ASP A 35 -6.29 -5.15 0.49
CA ASP A 35 -7.42 -5.00 -0.43
C ASP A 35 -7.18 -5.77 -1.72
N ALA A 36 -5.97 -5.67 -2.29
CA ALA A 36 -5.62 -6.37 -3.52
C ALA A 36 -4.11 -6.66 -3.63
N ILE A 37 -3.76 -7.54 -4.56
CA ILE A 37 -2.38 -7.80 -5.00
C ILE A 37 -2.30 -7.44 -6.48
N GLU A 38 -1.40 -6.53 -6.84
CA GLU A 38 -1.07 -6.22 -8.21
C GLU A 38 0.17 -7.01 -8.63
N LYS A 39 -0.06 -8.06 -9.41
CA LYS A 39 0.98 -9.00 -9.81
C LYS A 39 1.98 -8.37 -10.76
N ASP A 40 3.25 -8.73 -10.60
CA ASP A 40 4.36 -8.30 -11.47
C ASP A 40 4.52 -6.77 -11.61
N PHE A 41 3.95 -6.00 -10.68
CA PHE A 41 4.02 -4.54 -10.68
C PHE A 41 5.46 -4.05 -10.73
N PHE A 42 6.34 -4.61 -9.89
CA PHE A 42 7.74 -4.17 -9.83
C PHE A 42 8.55 -4.60 -11.05
N LEU A 43 8.17 -5.71 -11.69
CA LEU A 43 8.81 -6.17 -12.92
C LEU A 43 8.42 -5.32 -14.14
N SER A 44 7.20 -4.76 -14.11
CA SER A 44 6.63 -4.00 -15.22
C SER A 44 6.94 -2.50 -15.15
N ASN A 45 7.20 -1.97 -13.96
CA ASN A 45 7.32 -0.52 -13.72
C ASN A 45 8.77 -0.07 -13.43
N TYR A 46 9.73 -0.98 -13.28
CA TYR A 46 11.12 -0.66 -12.98
C TYR A 46 12.07 -1.48 -13.87
N ASP A 47 13.10 -0.82 -14.40
CA ASP A 47 14.05 -1.44 -15.32
C ASP A 47 14.96 -2.49 -14.66
N GLY A 48 15.11 -2.44 -13.33
CA GLY A 48 16.00 -3.32 -12.57
C GLY A 48 15.24 -4.09 -11.48
N PRO A 49 15.70 -5.31 -11.13
CA PRO A 49 15.08 -6.08 -10.06
C PRO A 49 15.30 -5.38 -8.72
N ILE A 50 14.22 -5.21 -7.96
CA ILE A 50 14.24 -4.60 -6.63
C ILE A 50 14.24 -5.74 -5.60
N TYR A 51 15.15 -5.66 -4.63
CA TYR A 51 15.26 -6.65 -3.56
C TYR A 51 15.08 -5.97 -2.19
N GLU A 52 14.36 -6.66 -1.30
CA GLU A 52 14.20 -6.30 0.10
C GLU A 52 14.42 -7.57 0.94
N ASP A 53 15.29 -7.50 1.95
CA ASP A 53 15.71 -8.65 2.78
C ASP A 53 16.13 -9.90 1.97
N GLY A 54 16.74 -9.67 0.80
CA GLY A 54 17.19 -10.74 -0.11
C GLY A 54 16.09 -11.38 -0.97
N ILE A 55 14.84 -10.91 -0.84
CA ILE A 55 13.71 -11.37 -1.64
C ILE A 55 13.43 -10.35 -2.76
N GLN A 56 13.28 -10.83 -3.99
CA GLN A 56 12.91 -9.97 -5.11
C GLN A 56 11.45 -9.54 -4.98
N LEU A 57 11.20 -8.24 -4.99
CA LEU A 57 9.86 -7.69 -5.12
C LEU A 57 9.37 -7.90 -6.55
N LYS A 58 8.24 -8.58 -6.67
CA LYS A 58 7.53 -8.83 -7.96
C LYS A 58 6.16 -8.18 -7.92
N ASP A 59 5.41 -8.50 -6.88
CA ASP A 59 4.03 -8.06 -6.69
C ASP A 59 3.94 -6.88 -5.72
N MET A 60 2.98 -6.00 -5.94
CA MET A 60 2.63 -4.91 -5.03
C MET A 60 1.40 -5.25 -4.21
N LEU A 61 1.47 -5.06 -2.89
CA LEU A 61 0.30 -5.12 -2.02
C LEU A 61 -0.42 -3.78 -2.05
N ARG A 62 -1.73 -3.79 -2.31
CA ARG A 62 -2.63 -2.66 -2.13
C ARG A 62 -3.30 -2.78 -0.77
N LEU A 63 -3.08 -1.78 0.07
CA LEU A 63 -3.71 -1.64 1.38
C LEU A 63 -4.69 -0.48 1.34
N ALA A 64 -5.82 -0.63 2.03
CA ALA A 64 -6.85 0.39 2.11
C ALA A 64 -7.28 0.65 3.57
N LEU A 65 -7.59 1.90 3.88
CA LEU A 65 -8.23 2.34 5.11
C LEU A 65 -9.48 3.12 4.73
N ASP A 66 -10.65 2.59 5.08
CA ASP A 66 -11.91 3.31 4.95
C ASP A 66 -12.06 4.30 6.12
N LEU A 67 -12.38 5.54 5.81
CA LEU A 67 -12.55 6.62 6.78
C LEU A 67 -14.02 6.74 7.14
N GLU A 68 -14.35 6.51 8.41
CA GLU A 68 -15.70 6.81 8.91
C GLU A 68 -15.92 8.32 8.88
N VAL A 69 -16.98 8.73 8.18
CA VAL A 69 -17.45 10.11 8.25
C VAL A 69 -18.45 10.15 9.40
N GLU A 70 -18.03 10.62 10.58
CA GLU A 70 -18.98 10.97 11.62
C GLU A 70 -19.87 12.11 11.10
N LEU A 71 -21.12 11.76 10.78
CA LEU A 71 -22.19 12.71 10.59
C LEU A 71 -22.66 13.13 11.99
N GLY A 72 -22.08 14.22 12.49
CA GLY A 72 -22.61 14.96 13.63
C GLY A 72 -23.94 15.64 13.29
#